data_AF-A0A956B0D1-F1
#
_entry.id   AF-A0A956B0D1-F1
#
_cell.length_a   1.000
_cell.length_b   1.000
_cell.length_c   1.000
_cell.angle_alpha   90.00
_cell.angle_beta   90.00
_cell.angle_gamma   90.00
#
_symmetry.space_group_name_H-M   'P 1'
#
loop_
_entity.id
_entity.type
_entity.pdbx_description
1 polymer ?
#
loop_
_entity_poly.entity_id
_entity_poly.type
_entity_poly.pdbx_seq_one_letter_code
_entity_poly.pdbx_strand_id
1 'polypeptide(L)'
;MNFKLRNRSAAPRRAATPSCGKNEVGDRVWGFDPVQPARHAFGLAADGGLFVGFNNDGTGVMKISADGQTCEILSRWASRNLAEPLPDIGGFTPQYGTITGLLHHRGRVIAQTHDVLLVIDDQTGDRTVWGSGDGIGGVGEANFIVDEARNVLVACGGEAPRKCSVHHLQDGVPAQGLFQVGQAQPLLPGLYPQTQGSRGALENGAVNAWGAVVMHPDDPNVLFFTVISGFIKYEIDTGNNFLFSL
;
A
#
# COMPACT_ATOMS: atom_id res chain seq x y z
N MET A 1 53.25 11.10 38.59
CA MET A 1 51.86 11.07 38.10
C MET A 1 51.72 12.09 36.98
N ASN A 2 51.40 11.66 35.75
CA ASN A 2 51.00 12.53 34.66
C ASN A 2 50.18 11.68 33.66
N PHE A 3 48.85 11.72 33.79
CA PHE A 3 47.92 11.08 32.86
C PHE A 3 47.70 12.01 31.66
N LYS A 4 48.20 11.63 30.48
CA LYS A 4 47.80 12.22 29.21
C LYS A 4 46.41 11.69 28.84
N LEU A 5 45.37 12.49 29.04
CA LEU A 5 44.04 12.25 28.47
C LEU A 5 44.12 12.43 26.95
N ARG A 6 44.03 11.32 26.20
CA ARG A 6 43.76 11.36 24.76
C ARG A 6 42.27 11.59 24.58
N ASN A 7 41.90 12.79 24.12
CA ASN A 7 40.58 13.07 23.57
C ASN A 7 40.36 12.18 22.33
N ARG A 8 39.61 11.09 22.51
CA ARG A 8 39.00 10.39 21.38
C ARG A 8 37.78 11.20 20.98
N SER A 9 37.87 11.85 19.81
CA SER A 9 36.72 12.35 19.07
C SER A 9 35.71 11.22 18.94
N ALA A 10 34.55 11.36 19.59
CA ALA A 10 33.43 10.48 19.40
C ALA A 10 32.81 10.81 18.04
N ALA A 11 33.01 9.93 17.06
CA ALA A 11 32.19 9.94 15.87
C ALA A 11 30.71 9.83 16.28
N PRO A 12 29.79 10.56 15.62
CA PRO A 12 28.37 10.46 15.92
C PRO A 12 27.93 9.00 15.74
N ARG A 13 27.44 8.38 16.81
CA ARG A 13 26.79 7.07 16.73
C ARG A 13 25.57 7.25 15.83
N ARG A 14 25.60 6.69 14.62
CA ARG A 14 24.37 6.42 13.88
C ARG A 14 23.48 5.59 14.82
N ALA A 15 22.25 6.04 15.04
CA ALA A 15 21.27 5.24 15.74
C ALA A 15 21.21 3.87 15.05
N ALA A 16 21.26 2.79 15.84
CA ALA A 16 21.17 1.44 15.30
C ALA A 16 19.83 1.29 14.55
N THR A 17 19.88 0.84 13.29
CA THR A 17 18.67 0.57 12.52
C THR A 17 17.91 -0.56 13.21
N PRO A 18 16.61 -0.39 13.54
CA PRO A 18 15.83 -1.44 14.17
C PRO A 18 15.72 -2.64 13.23
N SER A 19 16.22 -3.81 13.67
CA SER A 19 16.08 -5.05 12.90
C SER A 19 14.77 -5.76 13.24
N CYS A 20 14.20 -6.52 12.30
CA CYS A 20 12.94 -7.24 12.52
C CYS A 20 13.08 -8.53 13.35
N GLY A 21 14.20 -8.75 14.06
CA GLY A 21 14.41 -10.02 14.75
C GLY A 21 15.78 -10.29 15.35
N LYS A 22 16.69 -9.33 15.44
CA LYS A 22 17.96 -9.48 16.16
C LYS A 22 18.32 -8.23 16.96
N ASN A 23 18.42 -8.36 18.28
CA ASN A 23 19.27 -7.47 19.06
C ASN A 23 20.43 -8.29 19.62
N GLU A 24 21.63 -8.03 19.13
CA GLU A 24 22.82 -8.15 19.97
C GLU A 24 22.93 -6.87 20.79
N VAL A 25 22.18 -6.82 21.89
CA VAL A 25 22.41 -5.83 22.97
C VAL A 25 22.30 -6.59 24.30
N GLY A 26 23.45 -7.03 24.82
CA GLY A 26 23.72 -7.46 26.20
C GLY A 26 22.64 -8.24 26.96
N ASP A 27 22.85 -9.55 27.14
CA ASP A 27 22.44 -10.46 28.24
C ASP A 27 21.04 -10.36 28.89
N ARG A 28 20.07 -9.61 28.36
CA ARG A 28 18.67 -9.66 28.78
C ARG A 28 17.76 -9.91 27.59
N VAL A 29 17.33 -11.17 27.46
CA VAL A 29 16.28 -11.58 26.53
C VAL A 29 14.94 -11.06 27.07
N TRP A 30 14.55 -9.85 26.66
CA TRP A 30 13.15 -9.45 26.66
C TRP A 30 12.57 -9.97 25.35
N GLY A 31 11.63 -10.90 25.44
CA GLY A 31 10.94 -11.44 24.28
C GLY A 31 10.20 -10.31 23.58
N PHE A 32 10.63 -9.95 22.38
CA PHE A 32 9.75 -9.27 21.44
C PHE A 32 8.73 -10.30 20.96
N ASP A 33 7.47 -9.89 20.87
CA ASP A 33 6.50 -10.62 20.08
C ASP A 33 6.99 -10.61 18.62
N PRO A 34 6.95 -11.75 17.91
CA PRO A 34 7.32 -11.76 16.49
C PRO A 34 6.47 -10.72 15.74
N VAL A 35 7.10 -9.88 14.90
CA VAL A 35 6.38 -8.90 14.06
C VAL A 35 5.31 -9.64 13.28
N GLN A 36 4.04 -9.29 13.47
CA GLN A 36 2.91 -9.95 12.82
C GLN A 36 2.59 -9.24 11.50
N PRO A 37 2.82 -9.89 10.34
CA PRO A 37 2.49 -9.32 9.05
C PRO A 37 1.02 -8.94 8.99
N ALA A 38 0.75 -7.75 8.45
CA ALA A 38 -0.59 -7.31 8.13
C ALA A 38 -1.15 -8.15 6.98
N ARG A 39 -2.43 -8.50 7.10
CA ARG A 39 -3.15 -9.23 6.06
C ARG A 39 -3.22 -8.37 4.79
N HIS A 40 -2.86 -8.96 3.64
CA HIS A 40 -2.91 -8.35 2.30
C HIS A 40 -1.94 -7.16 2.03
N ALA A 41 -1.01 -6.87 2.94
CA ALA A 41 -0.07 -5.76 2.77
C ALA A 41 1.36 -6.25 2.49
N PHE A 42 1.65 -6.63 1.25
CA PHE A 42 3.01 -6.92 0.82
C PHE A 42 3.28 -6.39 -0.60
N GLY A 43 4.54 -6.12 -0.90
CA GLY A 43 4.99 -5.66 -2.22
C GLY A 43 6.42 -6.10 -2.49
N LEU A 44 6.74 -6.34 -3.76
CA LEU A 44 8.07 -6.76 -4.20
C LEU A 44 8.76 -5.61 -4.94
N ALA A 45 10.01 -5.34 -4.58
CA ALA A 45 10.88 -4.50 -5.38
C ALA A 45 11.42 -5.26 -6.60
N ALA A 46 11.90 -4.50 -7.58
CA ALA A 46 12.48 -5.04 -8.81
C ALA A 46 13.74 -5.90 -8.57
N ASP A 47 14.45 -5.67 -7.46
CA ASP A 47 15.62 -6.45 -7.06
C ASP A 47 15.26 -7.73 -6.27
N GLY A 48 13.97 -7.98 -6.03
CA GLY A 48 13.48 -9.11 -5.24
C GLY A 48 13.33 -8.82 -3.74
N GLY A 49 13.65 -7.61 -3.28
CA GLY A 49 13.38 -7.19 -1.91
C GLY A 49 11.88 -7.22 -1.60
N LEU A 50 11.52 -7.67 -0.39
CA LEU A 50 10.14 -7.82 0.03
C LEU A 50 9.78 -6.75 1.07
N PHE A 51 8.67 -6.06 0.84
CA PHE A 51 8.09 -5.10 1.77
C PHE A 51 6.82 -5.70 2.35
N VAL A 52 6.65 -5.59 3.66
CA VAL A 52 5.54 -6.20 4.39
C VAL A 52 5.00 -5.23 5.43
N GLY A 53 3.69 -5.00 5.43
CA GLY A 53 3.03 -4.24 6.49
C GLY A 53 2.98 -5.05 7.79
N PHE A 54 2.91 -4.40 8.95
CA PHE A 54 2.72 -5.05 10.26
C PHE A 54 1.87 -4.18 11.19
N ASN A 55 1.28 -4.78 12.23
CA ASN A 55 0.30 -4.10 13.10
C ASN A 55 0.45 -4.34 14.63
N ASN A 56 1.31 -5.25 15.09
CA ASN A 56 1.37 -5.65 16.51
C ASN A 56 2.15 -4.69 17.40
N ASP A 57 3.31 -4.20 16.95
CA ASP A 57 4.19 -3.27 17.68
C ASP A 57 3.99 -1.81 17.24
N GLY A 58 2.74 -1.45 17.00
CA GLY A 58 2.36 -0.32 16.17
C GLY A 58 2.11 -0.73 14.73
N THR A 59 1.85 0.24 13.86
CA THR A 59 1.62 -0.02 12.44
C THR A 59 2.81 0.45 11.63
N GLY A 60 3.23 -0.32 10.64
CA GLY A 60 4.39 0.06 9.84
C GLY A 60 4.67 -0.86 8.67
N VAL A 61 5.80 -0.61 8.03
CA VAL A 61 6.34 -1.42 6.94
C VAL A 61 7.73 -1.90 7.33
N MET A 62 7.99 -3.18 7.14
CA MET A 62 9.31 -3.76 7.20
C MET A 62 9.82 -4.08 5.80
N LYS A 63 11.14 -4.00 5.62
CA LYS A 63 11.85 -4.32 4.38
C LYS A 63 12.75 -5.53 4.64
N ILE A 64 12.65 -6.53 3.77
CA ILE A 64 13.43 -7.77 3.80
C ILE A 64 14.27 -7.80 2.53
N SER A 65 15.56 -8.09 2.66
CA SER A 65 16.46 -8.24 1.50
C SER A 65 16.03 -9.38 0.58
N ALA A 66 16.42 -9.31 -0.69
CA ALA A 66 16.08 -10.33 -1.68
C ALA A 66 16.56 -11.75 -1.32
N ASP A 67 17.64 -11.86 -0.56
CA ASP A 67 18.17 -13.12 -0.03
C ASP A 67 17.58 -13.53 1.33
N GLY A 68 16.69 -12.71 1.90
CA GLY A 68 16.06 -12.92 3.20
C GLY A 68 16.99 -12.78 4.40
N GLN A 69 18.25 -12.38 4.22
CA GLN A 69 19.23 -12.34 5.30
C GLN A 69 19.11 -11.12 6.22
N THR A 70 18.58 -10.00 5.70
CA THR A 70 18.34 -8.80 6.49
C THR A 70 16.86 -8.45 6.51
N CYS A 71 16.44 -7.92 7.65
CA CYS A 71 15.15 -7.29 7.78
C CYS A 71 15.27 -6.07 8.69
N GLU A 72 14.72 -4.96 8.23
CA GLU A 72 14.68 -3.69 8.96
C GLU A 72 13.26 -3.12 9.00
N ILE A 73 12.94 -2.42 10.09
CA ILE A 73 11.73 -1.61 10.17
C ILE A 73 11.96 -0.34 9.36
N LEU A 74 11.39 -0.31 8.15
CA LEU A 74 11.49 0.85 7.26
C LEU A 74 10.73 2.03 7.85
N SER A 75 9.51 1.80 8.34
CA SER A 75 8.65 2.86 8.85
C SER A 75 7.70 2.31 9.91
N ARG A 76 7.38 3.11 10.94
CA ARG A 76 6.47 2.73 12.03
C ARG A 76 5.78 3.93 12.65
N TRP A 77 4.51 3.78 13.00
CA TRP A 77 3.70 4.75 13.74
C TRP A 77 2.74 4.03 14.71
N ALA A 78 2.00 4.82 15.50
CA ALA A 78 0.91 4.35 16.38
C ALA A 78 1.28 3.16 17.27
N SER A 79 2.38 3.28 18.04
CA SER A 79 2.80 2.25 19.02
C SER A 79 1.61 1.82 19.89
N ARG A 80 1.36 0.51 19.95
CA ARG A 80 0.26 -0.06 20.76
C ARG A 80 0.66 -0.33 22.22
N ASN A 81 1.96 -0.36 22.51
CA ASN A 81 2.45 -0.44 23.89
C ASN A 81 2.43 0.97 24.50
N LEU A 82 1.51 1.19 25.45
CA LEU A 82 1.37 2.48 26.15
C LEU A 82 2.34 2.64 27.32
N ALA A 83 2.88 1.54 27.85
CA ALA A 83 3.85 1.56 28.95
C ALA A 83 5.26 1.90 28.44
N GLU A 84 5.60 1.39 27.27
CA GLU A 84 6.87 1.64 26.58
C GLU A 84 6.59 1.93 25.10
N PRO A 85 6.18 3.17 24.76
CA PRO A 85 5.87 3.52 23.39
C PRO A 85 7.11 3.38 22.52
N LEU A 86 7.01 2.52 21.51
CA LEU A 86 8.04 2.39 20.50
C LEU A 86 8.12 3.69 19.68
N PRO A 87 9.33 4.13 19.30
CA PRO A 87 9.47 5.37 18.57
C PRO A 87 8.79 5.27 17.20
N ASP A 88 8.16 6.38 16.81
CA ASP A 88 7.80 6.64 15.42
C ASP A 88 9.09 6.65 14.58
N ILE A 89 9.07 5.96 13.45
CA ILE A 89 10.19 5.85 12.51
C ILE A 89 9.68 6.36 11.18
N GLY A 90 10.07 7.56 10.78
CA GLY A 90 9.69 8.18 9.51
C GLY A 90 9.10 9.58 9.70
N GLY A 91 8.47 10.08 8.63
CA GLY A 91 7.87 11.42 8.56
C GLY A 91 6.44 11.48 9.11
N PHE A 92 5.50 11.91 8.26
CA PHE A 92 4.07 12.08 8.60
C PHE A 92 3.49 10.91 9.42
N THR A 93 2.75 11.19 10.50
CA THR A 93 2.09 10.18 11.34
C THR A 93 0.60 10.08 10.97
N PRO A 94 0.15 8.97 10.36
CA PRO A 94 -1.27 8.76 10.06
C PRO A 94 -2.11 8.70 11.33
N GLN A 95 -3.35 9.20 11.25
CA GLN A 95 -4.34 9.03 12.31
C GLN A 95 -4.78 7.57 12.34
N TYR A 96 -4.19 6.78 13.25
CA TYR A 96 -4.50 5.38 13.57
C TYR A 96 -5.04 4.55 12.39
N GLY A 97 -4.23 3.69 11.78
CA GLY A 97 -4.74 2.85 10.71
C GLY A 97 -3.84 1.66 10.46
N THR A 98 -4.45 0.50 10.26
CA THR A 98 -3.79 -0.71 9.78
C THR A 98 -3.44 -0.55 8.31
N ILE A 99 -2.31 -1.10 7.88
CA ILE A 99 -2.03 -1.20 6.44
C ILE A 99 -2.85 -2.36 5.88
N THR A 100 -3.65 -2.10 4.84
CA THR A 100 -4.47 -3.13 4.18
C THR A 100 -4.00 -3.45 2.76
N GLY A 101 -3.17 -2.58 2.18
CA GLY A 101 -2.58 -2.75 0.85
C GLY A 101 -1.20 -2.13 0.75
N LEU A 102 -0.35 -2.74 -0.08
CA LEU A 102 1.03 -2.30 -0.26
C LEU A 102 1.50 -2.58 -1.69
N LEU A 103 2.24 -1.65 -2.26
CA LEU A 103 2.95 -1.80 -3.54
C LEU A 103 4.31 -1.14 -3.43
N HIS A 104 5.36 -1.79 -3.94
CA HIS A 104 6.62 -1.11 -4.21
C HIS A 104 6.64 -0.65 -5.67
N HIS A 105 7.01 0.61 -5.88
CA HIS A 105 7.13 1.19 -7.21
C HIS A 105 8.20 2.29 -7.23
N ARG A 106 9.22 2.14 -8.08
CA ARG A 106 10.25 3.17 -8.36
C ARG A 106 10.84 3.84 -7.11
N GLY A 107 11.32 3.04 -6.16
CA GLY A 107 11.97 3.55 -4.94
C GLY A 107 10.99 4.02 -3.86
N ARG A 108 9.69 3.73 -4.02
CA ARG A 108 8.64 4.12 -3.08
C ARG A 108 7.78 2.94 -2.73
N VAL A 109 7.30 2.91 -1.50
CA VAL A 109 6.22 2.02 -1.06
C VAL A 109 4.94 2.84 -0.98
N ILE A 110 3.95 2.46 -1.78
CA ILE A 110 2.59 2.99 -1.69
C ILE A 110 1.82 2.09 -0.73
N ALA A 111 1.31 2.65 0.35
CA ALA A 111 0.59 1.92 1.39
C ALA A 111 -0.82 2.48 1.58
N GLN A 112 -1.81 1.60 1.67
CA GLN A 112 -3.16 1.98 2.04
C GLN A 112 -3.28 2.05 3.54
N THR A 113 -3.79 3.17 4.06
CA THR A 113 -4.26 3.25 5.45
C THR A 113 -5.63 3.91 5.52
N HIS A 114 -6.66 3.11 5.82
CA HIS A 114 -8.04 3.54 5.99
C HIS A 114 -8.61 4.31 4.79
N ASP A 115 -8.43 5.64 4.72
CA ASP A 115 -8.96 6.50 3.65
C ASP A 115 -7.87 7.20 2.82
N VAL A 116 -6.60 6.97 3.13
CA VAL A 116 -5.48 7.62 2.44
C VAL A 116 -4.48 6.60 1.89
N LEU A 117 -3.87 6.99 0.77
CA LEU A 117 -2.64 6.39 0.28
C LEU A 117 -1.48 7.19 0.83
N LEU A 118 -0.55 6.48 1.46
CA LEU A 118 0.75 6.99 1.87
C LEU A 118 1.77 6.62 0.82
N VAL A 119 2.74 7.50 0.60
CA VAL A 119 4.01 7.15 -0.02
C VAL A 119 5.07 7.12 1.06
N ILE A 120 5.86 6.05 1.06
CA ILE A 120 7.00 5.84 1.94
C ILE A 120 8.25 5.75 1.07
N ASP A 121 9.25 6.57 1.33
CA ASP A 121 10.56 6.43 0.67
C ASP A 121 11.21 5.11 1.09
N ASP A 122 11.67 4.31 0.12
CA ASP A 122 12.16 2.96 0.40
C ASP A 122 13.60 2.89 0.93
N GLN A 123 14.25 4.05 1.07
CA GLN A 123 15.57 4.21 1.67
C GLN A 123 15.50 4.86 3.04
N THR A 124 14.69 5.91 3.21
CA THR A 124 14.63 6.68 4.47
C THR A 124 13.48 6.26 5.38
N GLY A 125 12.42 5.65 4.83
CA GLY A 125 11.20 5.39 5.57
C GLY A 125 10.33 6.63 5.80
N ASP A 126 10.71 7.77 5.22
CA ASP A 126 9.91 9.00 5.34
C ASP A 126 8.58 8.83 4.63
N ARG A 127 7.51 9.25 5.31
CA ARG A 127 6.14 9.11 4.84
C ARG A 127 5.55 10.46 4.49
N THR A 128 4.75 10.47 3.45
CA THR A 128 3.87 11.58 3.09
C THR A 128 2.49 11.06 2.69
N VAL A 129 1.46 11.90 2.86
CA VAL A 129 0.17 11.64 2.24
C VAL A 129 0.34 11.84 0.73
N TRP A 130 -0.08 10.85 -0.03
CA TRP A 130 0.01 10.86 -1.48
C TRP A 130 -1.35 11.04 -2.14
N GLY A 131 -2.40 10.40 -1.63
CA GLY A 131 -3.75 10.62 -2.13
C GLY A 131 -4.82 10.25 -1.11
N SER A 132 -6.03 10.73 -1.32
CA SER A 132 -7.22 10.32 -0.56
C SER A 132 -8.31 9.81 -1.52
N GLY A 133 -9.23 9.02 -0.99
CA GLY A 133 -10.37 8.50 -1.74
C GLY A 133 -11.59 9.37 -1.58
N ASP A 134 -11.57 10.60 -2.11
CA ASP A 134 -12.71 11.53 -1.99
C ASP A 134 -13.86 11.17 -2.98
N GLY A 135 -13.77 10.04 -3.69
CA GLY A 135 -14.73 9.60 -4.71
C GLY A 135 -15.70 8.50 -4.27
N ILE A 136 -16.72 8.24 -5.10
CA ILE A 136 -17.68 7.14 -4.86
C ILE A 136 -16.93 5.81 -4.84
N GLY A 137 -16.95 5.16 -3.68
CA GLY A 137 -16.31 3.87 -3.46
C GLY A 137 -15.06 3.92 -2.57
N GLY A 138 -14.44 5.09 -2.34
CA GLY A 138 -13.23 5.20 -1.53
C GLY A 138 -11.98 4.60 -2.18
N VAL A 139 -10.85 4.60 -1.46
CA VAL A 139 -9.59 4.01 -1.93
C VAL A 139 -9.67 2.49 -1.84
N GLY A 140 -9.33 1.79 -2.92
CA GLY A 140 -9.18 0.33 -2.85
C GLY A 140 -8.04 -0.11 -1.94
N GLU A 141 -8.18 -1.28 -1.36
CA GLU A 141 -7.38 -1.73 -0.21
C GLU A 141 -6.41 -2.84 -0.54
N ALA A 142 -6.70 -3.74 -1.49
CA ALA A 142 -6.02 -5.04 -1.57
C ALA A 142 -5.17 -5.23 -2.83
N ASN A 143 -5.53 -4.56 -3.92
CA ASN A 143 -4.95 -4.77 -5.24
C ASN A 143 -4.48 -3.45 -5.80
N PHE A 144 -3.17 -3.29 -5.97
CA PHE A 144 -2.54 -2.09 -6.52
C PHE A 144 -1.93 -2.44 -7.87
N ILE A 145 -2.37 -1.76 -8.93
CA ILE A 145 -1.96 -2.03 -10.31
C ILE A 145 -1.45 -0.72 -10.91
N VAL A 146 -0.22 -0.74 -11.42
CA VAL A 146 0.35 0.42 -12.13
C VAL A 146 0.14 0.25 -13.63
N ASP A 147 -0.48 1.25 -14.25
CA ASP A 147 -0.50 1.41 -15.70
C ASP A 147 0.40 2.58 -16.05
N GLU A 148 1.63 2.25 -16.43
CA GLU A 148 2.67 3.22 -16.80
C GLU A 148 2.34 3.98 -18.07
N ALA A 149 1.62 3.36 -19.01
CA ALA A 149 1.30 3.97 -20.29
C ALA A 149 0.29 5.11 -20.11
N ARG A 150 -0.68 4.91 -19.21
CA ARG A 150 -1.64 5.97 -18.80
C ARG A 150 -1.18 6.76 -17.60
N ASN A 151 -0.09 6.33 -16.97
CA ASN A 151 0.52 6.99 -15.85
C ASN A 151 -0.45 7.13 -14.65
N VAL A 152 -1.07 5.99 -14.30
CA VAL A 152 -2.02 5.88 -13.19
C VAL A 152 -1.73 4.69 -12.29
N LEU A 153 -2.14 4.80 -11.03
CA LEU A 153 -2.31 3.69 -10.11
C LEU A 153 -3.80 3.36 -9.98
N VAL A 154 -4.16 2.10 -10.21
CA VAL A 154 -5.48 1.56 -9.86
C VAL A 154 -5.37 0.86 -8.51
N ALA A 155 -6.17 1.28 -7.54
CA ALA A 155 -6.28 0.67 -6.23
C ALA A 155 -7.67 0.05 -6.07
N CYS A 156 -7.75 -1.26 -5.86
CA CYS A 156 -9.00 -2.02 -5.84
C CYS A 156 -9.12 -2.98 -4.66
N GLY A 157 -10.36 -3.34 -4.36
CA GLY A 157 -10.73 -4.31 -3.33
C GLY A 157 -10.93 -3.68 -1.96
N GLY A 158 -11.53 -4.42 -1.05
CA GLY A 158 -11.87 -3.98 0.30
C GLY A 158 -13.19 -4.58 0.75
N GLU A 159 -13.70 -4.13 1.89
CA GLU A 159 -14.98 -4.63 2.42
C GLU A 159 -16.20 -4.15 1.61
N ALA A 160 -16.09 -3.00 0.93
CA ALA A 160 -17.20 -2.42 0.22
C ALA A 160 -17.30 -2.95 -1.23
N PRO A 161 -18.53 -3.15 -1.74
CA PRO A 161 -18.81 -3.71 -3.07
C PRO A 161 -18.02 -3.14 -4.25
N ARG A 162 -17.66 -1.86 -4.20
CA ARG A 162 -17.15 -1.06 -5.33
C ARG A 162 -15.94 -0.21 -4.95
N LYS A 163 -15.13 -0.68 -4.00
CA LYS A 163 -13.85 -0.05 -3.62
C LYS A 163 -12.83 -0.22 -4.74
N CYS A 164 -12.87 0.67 -5.73
CA CYS A 164 -11.86 0.77 -6.76
C CYS A 164 -11.69 2.23 -7.15
N SER A 165 -10.48 2.75 -6.96
CA SER A 165 -10.10 4.11 -7.30
C SER A 165 -8.93 4.12 -8.29
N VAL A 166 -8.83 5.19 -9.05
CA VAL A 166 -7.71 5.47 -9.93
C VAL A 166 -7.08 6.78 -9.47
N HIS A 167 -5.76 6.78 -9.38
CA HIS A 167 -4.94 7.88 -8.90
C HIS A 167 -3.87 8.19 -9.94
N HIS A 168 -3.50 9.46 -10.07
CA HIS A 168 -2.35 9.83 -10.89
C HIS A 168 -1.05 9.28 -10.27
N LEU A 169 -0.17 8.69 -11.07
CA LEU A 169 0.97 7.94 -10.55
C LEU A 169 2.09 8.82 -9.94
N GLN A 170 2.15 10.11 -10.27
CA GLN A 170 3.17 11.02 -9.77
C GLN A 170 2.86 11.47 -8.34
N ASP A 171 1.61 11.87 -8.10
CA ASP A 171 1.20 12.68 -6.96
C ASP A 171 -0.14 12.25 -6.35
N GLY A 172 -0.75 11.16 -6.82
CA GLY A 172 -1.93 10.54 -6.22
C GLY A 172 -3.25 11.27 -6.48
N VAL A 173 -3.21 12.44 -7.13
CA VAL A 173 -4.32 13.37 -7.32
C VAL A 173 -4.41 13.77 -8.81
N PRO A 174 -5.61 13.88 -9.40
CA PRO A 174 -6.92 13.61 -8.82
C PRO A 174 -7.15 12.12 -8.56
N ALA A 175 -8.07 11.80 -7.66
CA ALA A 175 -8.62 10.46 -7.53
C ALA A 175 -9.96 10.39 -8.27
N GLN A 176 -10.25 9.28 -8.93
CA GLN A 176 -11.57 8.98 -9.50
C GLN A 176 -12.03 7.58 -9.10
N GLY A 177 -13.34 7.34 -8.98
CA GLY A 177 -13.85 5.99 -8.85
C GLY A 177 -13.73 5.25 -10.18
N LEU A 178 -13.09 4.07 -10.20
CA LEU A 178 -12.91 3.28 -11.43
C LEU A 178 -14.23 2.97 -12.13
N PHE A 179 -15.30 2.77 -11.34
CA PHE A 179 -16.61 2.41 -11.83
C PHE A 179 -17.50 3.61 -12.21
N GLN A 180 -16.94 4.82 -12.20
CA GLN A 180 -17.59 6.01 -12.75
C GLN A 180 -17.04 6.24 -14.16
N VAL A 181 -17.89 6.08 -15.16
CA VAL A 181 -17.47 6.08 -16.57
C VAL A 181 -18.16 7.20 -17.33
N GLY A 182 -17.38 8.05 -17.97
CA GLY A 182 -17.86 9.13 -18.83
C GLY A 182 -16.71 10.01 -19.34
N GLN A 183 -16.96 10.80 -20.37
CA GLN A 183 -15.93 11.64 -21.00
C GLN A 183 -15.36 12.71 -20.05
N ALA A 184 -16.11 13.08 -19.01
CA ALA A 184 -15.69 14.06 -18.01
C ALA A 184 -14.79 13.48 -16.90
N GLN A 185 -14.46 12.17 -16.94
CA GLN A 185 -13.58 11.57 -15.94
C GLN A 185 -12.13 12.05 -16.12
N PRO A 186 -11.43 12.43 -15.03
CA PRO A 186 -10.17 13.15 -15.12
C PRO A 186 -8.96 12.28 -15.49
N LEU A 187 -8.96 10.98 -15.14
CA LEU A 187 -7.81 10.10 -15.38
C LEU A 187 -8.09 9.06 -16.48
N LEU A 188 -9.24 8.38 -16.41
CA LEU A 188 -9.66 7.39 -17.41
C LEU A 188 -10.98 7.85 -18.03
N PRO A 189 -10.94 8.71 -19.07
CA PRO A 189 -12.14 9.17 -19.74
C PRO A 189 -12.86 8.00 -20.41
N GLY A 190 -14.16 7.90 -20.15
CA GLY A 190 -15.04 6.93 -20.79
C GLY A 190 -15.57 7.41 -22.14
N LEU A 191 -16.25 6.51 -22.86
CA LEU A 191 -16.84 6.78 -24.17
C LEU A 191 -18.12 7.62 -24.08
N TYR A 192 -18.87 7.52 -22.97
CA TYR A 192 -20.19 8.15 -22.86
C TYR A 192 -20.12 9.64 -22.52
N PRO A 193 -20.95 10.50 -23.13
CA PRO A 193 -20.94 11.95 -22.85
C PRO A 193 -21.29 12.32 -21.41
N GLN A 194 -22.12 11.50 -20.74
CA GLN A 194 -22.52 11.69 -19.36
C GLN A 194 -21.83 10.65 -18.47
N THR A 195 -21.45 11.06 -17.25
CA THR A 195 -20.93 10.13 -16.24
C THR A 195 -22.02 9.16 -15.81
N GLN A 196 -21.70 7.87 -15.86
CA GLN A 196 -22.55 6.78 -15.42
C GLN A 196 -21.81 5.99 -14.33
N GLY A 197 -22.56 5.42 -13.39
CA GLY A 197 -22.00 4.43 -12.47
C GLY A 197 -21.91 3.05 -13.12
N SER A 198 -21.36 2.08 -12.37
CA SER A 198 -21.36 0.67 -12.76
C SER A 198 -22.77 0.18 -13.15
N ARG A 199 -22.86 -0.53 -14.27
CA ARG A 199 -24.07 -1.26 -14.72
C ARG A 199 -23.83 -2.77 -14.71
N GLY A 200 -24.81 -3.57 -15.11
CA GLY A 200 -24.60 -5.00 -15.37
C GLY A 200 -24.38 -5.85 -14.12
N ALA A 201 -23.43 -6.78 -14.16
CA ALA A 201 -23.17 -7.71 -13.06
C ALA A 201 -22.78 -6.99 -11.75
N LEU A 202 -22.01 -5.91 -11.84
CA LEU A 202 -21.66 -5.06 -10.69
C LEU A 202 -22.88 -4.36 -10.06
N GLU A 203 -23.91 -4.04 -10.86
CA GLU A 203 -25.17 -3.48 -10.36
C GLU A 203 -26.02 -4.56 -9.68
N ASN A 204 -25.93 -5.80 -10.16
CA ASN A 204 -26.63 -6.97 -9.63
C ASN A 204 -25.94 -7.62 -8.42
N GLY A 205 -25.07 -6.89 -7.72
CA GLY A 205 -24.46 -7.34 -6.47
C GLY A 205 -23.26 -8.27 -6.62
N ALA A 206 -22.69 -8.42 -7.82
CA ALA A 206 -21.37 -9.05 -7.95
C ALA A 206 -20.31 -8.10 -7.39
N VAL A 207 -19.61 -8.53 -6.34
CA VAL A 207 -18.64 -7.71 -5.61
C VAL A 207 -17.27 -8.35 -5.62
N ASN A 208 -16.23 -7.55 -5.86
CA ASN A 208 -14.85 -7.99 -5.77
C ASN A 208 -14.49 -8.36 -4.32
N ALA A 209 -15.00 -7.60 -3.34
CA ALA A 209 -14.58 -7.70 -1.95
C ALA A 209 -13.04 -7.67 -1.86
N TRP A 210 -12.42 -8.68 -1.26
CA TRP A 210 -10.96 -8.84 -1.18
C TRP A 210 -10.37 -9.70 -2.31
N GLY A 211 -11.13 -9.91 -3.38
CA GLY A 211 -10.74 -10.73 -4.51
C GLY A 211 -9.59 -10.13 -5.32
N ALA A 212 -8.86 -10.97 -6.05
CA ALA A 212 -7.80 -10.52 -6.93
C ALA A 212 -8.36 -9.64 -8.07
N VAL A 213 -7.61 -8.59 -8.42
CA VAL A 213 -7.85 -7.76 -9.60
C VAL A 213 -6.60 -7.74 -10.45
N VAL A 214 -6.75 -7.92 -11.76
CA VAL A 214 -5.64 -7.90 -12.72
C VAL A 214 -6.05 -7.12 -13.97
N MET A 215 -5.12 -6.38 -14.56
CA MET A 215 -5.31 -5.85 -15.92
C MET A 215 -5.09 -6.96 -16.95
N HIS A 216 -5.79 -6.87 -18.08
CA HIS A 216 -5.49 -7.69 -19.23
C HIS A 216 -4.10 -7.31 -19.77
N PRO A 217 -3.22 -8.28 -20.06
CA PRO A 217 -1.82 -8.02 -20.41
C PRO A 217 -1.66 -7.22 -21.70
N ASP A 218 -2.53 -7.47 -22.69
CA ASP A 218 -2.45 -6.85 -24.02
C ASP A 218 -3.52 -5.79 -24.29
N ASP A 219 -4.43 -5.57 -23.33
CA ASP A 219 -5.55 -4.63 -23.49
C ASP A 219 -5.70 -3.83 -22.20
N PRO A 220 -5.08 -2.66 -22.08
CA PRO A 220 -5.11 -1.91 -20.85
C PRO A 220 -6.54 -1.39 -20.55
N ASN A 221 -7.50 -1.46 -21.49
CA ASN A 221 -8.89 -1.10 -21.25
C ASN A 221 -9.69 -2.19 -20.51
N VAL A 222 -9.10 -3.37 -20.29
CA VAL A 222 -9.81 -4.50 -19.67
C VAL A 222 -9.19 -4.85 -18.32
N LEU A 223 -10.06 -5.01 -17.31
CA LEU A 223 -9.71 -5.62 -16.04
C LEU A 223 -10.48 -6.93 -15.85
N PHE A 224 -9.84 -7.85 -15.13
CA PHE A 224 -10.51 -9.00 -14.54
C PHE A 224 -10.48 -8.89 -13.03
N PHE A 225 -11.59 -9.22 -12.39
CA PHE A 225 -11.61 -9.36 -10.95
C PHE A 225 -12.42 -10.56 -10.50
N THR A 226 -11.89 -11.29 -9.52
CA THR A 226 -12.62 -12.38 -8.90
C THR A 226 -13.73 -11.80 -8.03
N VAL A 227 -14.90 -12.43 -8.07
CA VAL A 227 -16.05 -12.15 -7.22
C VAL A 227 -16.47 -13.46 -6.54
N ILE A 228 -17.34 -13.37 -5.53
CA ILE A 228 -17.78 -14.55 -4.75
C ILE A 228 -18.34 -15.67 -5.65
N SER A 229 -19.02 -15.29 -6.74
CA SER A 229 -19.71 -16.22 -7.66
C SER A 229 -18.95 -16.52 -8.97
N GLY A 230 -17.67 -16.14 -9.10
CA GLY A 230 -16.90 -16.36 -10.31
C GLY A 230 -15.88 -15.26 -10.59
N PHE A 231 -15.77 -14.81 -11.83
CA PHE A 231 -14.95 -13.65 -12.17
C PHE A 231 -15.65 -12.74 -13.18
N ILE A 232 -15.34 -11.46 -13.13
CA ILE A 232 -15.87 -10.45 -14.04
C ILE A 232 -14.77 -9.99 -14.98
N LYS A 233 -15.10 -9.87 -16.27
CA LYS A 233 -14.38 -9.00 -17.21
C LYS A 233 -15.05 -7.62 -17.18
N TYR A 234 -14.28 -6.57 -17.02
CA TYR A 234 -14.73 -5.17 -17.00
C TYR A 234 -13.97 -4.37 -18.05
N GLU A 235 -14.70 -3.61 -18.87
CA GLU A 235 -14.15 -2.66 -19.85
C GLU A 235 -14.21 -1.25 -19.25
N ILE A 236 -13.08 -0.56 -19.12
CA ILE A 236 -12.97 0.72 -18.39
C ILE A 236 -13.74 1.82 -19.10
N ASP A 237 -13.50 1.98 -20.40
CA ASP A 237 -14.04 3.09 -21.19
C ASP A 237 -15.56 3.07 -21.34
N THR A 238 -16.18 1.88 -21.31
CA THR A 238 -17.62 1.69 -21.41
C THR A 238 -18.27 1.34 -20.08
N GLY A 239 -17.51 0.86 -19.09
CA GLY A 239 -18.07 0.29 -17.87
C GLY A 239 -18.84 -1.01 -18.08
N ASN A 240 -18.80 -1.58 -19.29
CA ASN A 240 -19.43 -2.86 -19.59
C ASN A 240 -18.76 -3.96 -18.77
N ASN A 241 -19.57 -4.90 -18.29
CA ASN A 241 -19.05 -6.02 -17.54
C ASN A 241 -19.88 -7.28 -17.68
N PHE A 242 -19.17 -8.40 -17.64
CA PHE A 242 -19.71 -9.74 -17.86
C PHE A 242 -19.21 -10.66 -16.75
N LEU A 243 -20.14 -11.35 -16.10
CA LEU A 243 -19.84 -12.37 -15.10
C LEU A 243 -19.69 -13.73 -15.77
N PHE A 244 -18.55 -14.37 -15.53
CA PHE A 244 -18.30 -15.76 -15.88
C PHE A 244 -18.46 -16.58 -14.60
N SER A 245 -19.48 -17.44 -14.55
CA SER A 245 -19.61 -18.43 -13.50
C SER A 245 -18.55 -19.50 -13.69
N LEU A 246 -17.90 -19.89 -12.59
CA LEU A 246 -17.14 -21.13 -12.51
C LEU A 246 -18.07 -22.31 -12.23
#